data_AF-A0A4D6XWQ3-F1
#
_entry.id   AF-A0A4D6XWQ3-F1
#
_cell.length_a   1.000
_cell.length_b   1.000
_cell.length_c   1.000
_cell.angle_alpha   90.00
_cell.angle_beta   90.00
_cell.angle_gamma   90.00
#
_symmetry.space_group_name_H-M   'P 1'
#
loop_
_entity.id
_entity.type
_entity.pdbx_description
1 polymer ?
#
loop_
_entity_poly.entity_id
_entity_poly.type
_entity_poly.pdbx_seq_one_letter_code
_entity_poly.pdbx_strand_id
1 'polypeptide(L)'
;MENSENLLKILYKNEDKNDRLVLLQGENGRKLIEKKLKKEGFKICLIECYKRVFKNLDIDVEVKKWRLYKIDTLVVTNSESLYQLKNTITNIDQIKWLFKCKIFVVGTRLLKIAKKLGWKDVIVSKYANNECFLKIIKEINCVI
;
A
#
# COMPACT_ATOMS: atom_id res chain seq x y z
N MET A 1 -7.12 -15.40 -6.37
CA MET A 1 -6.82 -14.04 -5.87
C MET A 1 -5.65 -14.13 -4.90
N GLU A 2 -4.70 -13.21 -4.97
CA GLU A 2 -3.51 -13.20 -4.10
C GLU A 2 -3.82 -12.53 -2.76
N ASN A 3 -4.52 -13.26 -1.88
CA ASN A 3 -4.83 -12.79 -0.53
C ASN A 3 -4.69 -13.90 0.51
N SER A 4 -4.72 -13.49 1.78
CA SER A 4 -4.50 -14.38 2.92
C SER A 4 -5.60 -15.45 3.04
N GLU A 5 -6.83 -15.11 2.65
CA GLU A 5 -7.98 -16.02 2.65
C GLU A 5 -7.81 -17.14 1.64
N ASN A 6 -7.34 -16.83 0.42
CA ASN A 6 -7.11 -17.83 -0.61
C ASN A 6 -5.93 -18.73 -0.27
N LEU A 7 -4.85 -18.17 0.29
CA LEU A 7 -3.71 -18.96 0.75
C LEU A 7 -4.12 -19.96 1.83
N LEU A 8 -4.95 -19.56 2.79
CA LEU A 8 -5.47 -20.48 3.81
C LEU A 8 -6.27 -21.64 3.22
N LYS A 9 -7.11 -21.38 2.20
CA LYS A 9 -7.85 -22.46 1.51
C LYS A 9 -6.91 -23.47 0.85
N ILE A 10 -5.81 -22.98 0.27
CA ILE A 10 -4.79 -23.85 -0.35
C ILE A 10 -4.08 -24.67 0.73
N LEU A 11 -3.64 -24.03 1.82
CA LEU A 11 -2.94 -24.73 2.90
C LEU A 11 -3.82 -25.80 3.55
N TYR A 12 -5.09 -25.50 3.85
CA TYR A 12 -6.02 -26.47 4.43
C TYR A 12 -6.31 -27.68 3.56
N LYS A 13 -6.13 -27.55 2.24
CA LYS A 13 -6.40 -28.64 1.30
C LYS A 13 -5.16 -29.53 1.07
N ASN A 14 -3.97 -28.95 1.15
CA ASN A 14 -2.76 -29.59 0.63
C ASN A 14 -1.70 -29.92 1.69
N GLU A 15 -1.79 -29.35 2.90
CA GLU A 15 -0.81 -29.56 3.97
C GLU A 15 -1.37 -30.44 5.09
N ASP A 16 -0.53 -31.27 5.69
CA ASP A 16 -0.88 -32.07 6.87
C ASP A 16 -0.68 -31.24 8.15
N LYS A 17 -1.46 -31.52 9.20
CA LYS A 17 -1.31 -30.84 10.49
C LYS A 17 0.02 -31.17 11.19
N ASN A 18 0.65 -32.28 10.81
CA ASN A 18 1.95 -32.67 11.31
C ASN A 18 3.11 -31.89 10.68
N ASP A 19 2.88 -31.26 9.53
CA ASP A 19 3.88 -30.47 8.84
C ASP A 19 4.25 -29.23 9.65
N ARG A 20 5.53 -28.85 9.55
CA ARG A 20 6.06 -27.63 10.19
C ARG A 20 6.02 -26.50 9.18
N LEU A 21 5.06 -25.61 9.34
CA LEU A 21 4.94 -24.42 8.52
C LEU A 21 5.78 -23.28 9.11
N VAL A 22 6.54 -22.59 8.27
CA VAL A 22 7.26 -21.36 8.65
C VAL A 22 6.66 -20.18 7.92
N LEU A 23 6.13 -19.21 8.66
CA LEU A 23 5.60 -17.96 8.12
C LEU A 23 6.64 -16.85 8.26
N LEU A 24 7.28 -16.52 7.15
CA LEU A 24 8.15 -15.36 7.03
C LEU A 24 7.31 -14.12 6.73
N GLN A 25 7.39 -13.09 7.57
CA GLN A 25 6.68 -11.85 7.33
C GLN A 25 7.43 -10.63 7.87
N GLY A 26 6.93 -9.44 7.54
CA GLY A 26 7.41 -8.22 8.16
C GLY A 26 6.90 -8.07 9.59
N GLU A 27 7.60 -7.24 10.37
CA GLU A 27 7.18 -6.79 11.70
C GLU A 27 5.72 -6.33 11.67
N ASN A 28 4.91 -6.80 12.63
CA ASN A 28 3.48 -6.50 12.70
C ASN A 28 2.69 -6.92 11.45
N GLY A 29 3.12 -8.01 10.79
CA GLY A 29 2.49 -8.56 9.61
C GLY A 29 1.06 -9.08 9.83
N ARG A 30 0.51 -9.75 8.81
CA ARG A 30 -0.91 -10.15 8.82
C ARG A 30 -1.15 -11.31 9.79
N LYS A 31 -1.66 -10.99 10.97
CA LYS A 31 -2.00 -11.97 12.03
C LYS A 31 -3.09 -12.98 11.63
N LEU A 32 -3.84 -12.76 10.54
CA LEU A 32 -4.94 -13.64 10.12
C LEU A 32 -4.48 -15.08 9.85
N ILE A 33 -3.38 -15.24 9.12
CA ILE A 33 -2.89 -16.56 8.69
C ILE A 33 -2.44 -17.36 9.91
N GLU A 34 -1.55 -16.77 10.72
CA GLU A 34 -1.06 -17.38 11.96
C GLU A 34 -2.21 -17.80 12.88
N LYS A 35 -3.16 -16.89 13.17
CA LYS A 35 -4.29 -17.17 14.04
C LYS A 35 -5.15 -18.33 13.52
N LYS A 36 -5.43 -18.34 12.22
CA LYS A 36 -6.29 -19.35 11.61
C LYS A 36 -5.60 -20.71 11.50
N LEU A 37 -4.31 -20.78 11.19
CA LEU A 37 -3.57 -22.05 11.14
C LEU A 37 -3.39 -22.65 12.53
N LYS A 38 -3.02 -21.83 13.55
CA LYS A 38 -2.93 -22.28 14.94
C LYS A 38 -4.28 -22.82 15.44
N LYS A 39 -5.38 -22.11 15.14
CA LYS A 39 -6.73 -22.52 15.53
C LYS A 39 -7.12 -23.89 14.93
N GLU A 40 -6.73 -24.17 13.69
CA GLU A 40 -7.01 -25.44 13.02
C GLU A 40 -6.03 -26.57 13.41
N GLY A 41 -5.04 -26.29 14.28
CA GLY A 41 -4.11 -27.28 14.81
C GLY A 41 -2.83 -27.50 13.99
N PHE A 42 -2.51 -26.61 13.05
CA PHE A 42 -1.25 -26.66 12.31
C PHE A 42 -0.07 -26.22 13.17
N LYS A 43 1.09 -26.86 13.00
CA LYS A 43 2.35 -26.46 13.64
C LYS A 43 2.98 -25.33 12.82
N ILE A 44 2.81 -24.09 13.28
CA ILE A 44 3.34 -22.91 12.61
C ILE A 44 4.34 -22.15 13.48
N CYS A 45 5.51 -21.86 12.90
CA CYS A 45 6.51 -20.94 13.43
C CYS A 45 6.44 -19.63 12.65
N LEU A 46 6.50 -18.49 13.34
CA LEU A 46 6.46 -17.16 12.74
C LEU A 46 7.82 -16.51 12.91
N ILE A 47 8.37 -15.97 11.82
CA ILE A 47 9.63 -15.23 11.82
C ILE A 47 9.38 -13.85 11.21
N GLU A 48 9.58 -12.81 12.01
CA GLU A 48 9.58 -11.43 11.53
C GLU A 48 10.95 -11.11 10.92
N CYS A 49 11.07 -11.26 9.61
CA CYS A 49 12.36 -11.21 8.92
C CYS A 49 12.71 -9.84 8.33
N TYR A 50 11.81 -8.86 8.40
CA TYR A 50 12.08 -7.49 8.01
C TYR A 50 11.19 -6.50 8.75
N LYS A 51 11.57 -5.23 8.76
CA LYS A 51 10.78 -4.13 9.30
C LYS A 51 10.57 -3.05 8.25
N ARG A 52 9.37 -2.48 8.17
CA ARG A 52 9.14 -1.27 7.36
C ARG A 52 9.61 -0.07 8.16
N VAL A 53 10.55 0.68 7.61
CA VAL A 53 11.04 1.92 8.19
C VAL A 53 10.97 2.99 7.10
N PHE A 54 10.34 4.12 7.43
CA PHE A 54 10.36 5.26 6.53
C PHE A 54 11.78 5.82 6.43
N LYS A 55 12.17 6.19 5.22
CA LYS A 55 13.44 6.89 5.02
C LYS A 55 13.38 8.24 5.72
N ASN A 56 14.44 8.60 6.44
CA ASN A 56 14.61 9.96 6.92
C ASN A 56 14.94 10.84 5.72
N LEU A 57 13.99 11.68 5.32
CA LEU A 57 14.12 12.58 4.18
C LEU A 57 13.97 14.00 4.70
N ASP A 58 14.81 14.91 4.20
CA ASP A 58 14.55 16.33 4.32
C ASP A 58 13.35 16.67 3.42
N ILE A 59 12.17 16.64 4.02
CA ILE A 59 10.91 16.77 3.28
C ILE A 59 10.78 18.13 2.62
N ASP A 60 11.36 19.18 3.20
CA ASP A 60 11.29 20.53 2.64
C ASP A 60 12.14 20.63 1.38
N VAL A 61 13.31 19.99 1.36
CA VAL A 61 14.14 19.88 0.16
C VAL A 61 13.46 19.02 -0.90
N GLU A 62 12.90 17.87 -0.52
CA GLU A 62 12.28 16.96 -1.48
C GLU A 62 11.00 17.53 -2.10
N VAL A 63 10.13 18.17 -1.31
CA VAL A 63 8.92 18.83 -1.84
C VAL A 63 9.27 19.96 -2.80
N LYS A 64 10.33 20.74 -2.52
CA LYS A 64 10.84 21.75 -3.47
C LYS A 64 11.27 21.11 -4.78
N LYS A 65 12.05 20.01 -4.73
CA LYS A 65 12.47 19.28 -5.94
C LYS A 65 11.28 18.73 -6.72
N TRP A 66 10.32 18.10 -6.06
CA TRP A 66 9.12 17.56 -6.72
C TRP A 66 8.32 18.64 -7.43
N ARG A 67 8.19 19.82 -6.82
CA ARG A 67 7.56 20.99 -7.45
C ARG A 67 8.37 21.52 -8.63
N LEU A 68 9.70 21.58 -8.53
CA LEU A 68 10.58 21.99 -9.64
C LEU A 68 10.49 21.02 -10.83
N TYR A 69 10.40 19.72 -10.55
CA TYR A 69 10.16 18.68 -11.55
C TYR A 69 8.72 18.62 -12.06
N LYS A 70 7.86 19.55 -11.62
CA LYS A 70 6.44 19.64 -12.01
C LYS A 70 5.69 18.32 -11.77
N ILE A 71 6.03 17.61 -10.70
CA ILE A 71 5.28 16.42 -10.30
C ILE A 71 3.89 16.87 -9.87
N ASP A 72 2.87 16.41 -10.59
CA ASP A 72 1.46 16.69 -10.35
C ASP A 72 0.66 15.42 -10.02
N THR A 73 1.31 14.26 -10.09
CA THR A 73 0.68 12.95 -10.01
C THR A 73 1.45 12.04 -9.06
N LEU A 74 0.74 11.45 -8.11
CA LEU A 74 1.30 10.56 -7.09
C LEU A 74 0.71 9.16 -7.21
N VAL A 75 1.55 8.12 -7.12
CA VAL A 75 1.09 6.72 -7.09
C VAL A 75 1.31 6.16 -5.70
N VAL A 76 0.23 5.73 -5.05
CA VAL A 76 0.27 5.23 -3.67
C VAL A 76 -0.44 3.88 -3.55
N THR A 77 0.32 2.86 -3.17
CA THR A 77 -0.13 1.46 -3.16
C THR A 77 -0.59 0.97 -1.79
N ASN A 78 -0.39 1.76 -0.73
CA ASN A 78 -0.72 1.38 0.63
C ASN A 78 -1.18 2.57 1.48
N SER A 79 -1.90 2.30 2.57
CA SER A 79 -2.44 3.35 3.44
C SER A 79 -1.37 4.03 4.29
N GLU A 80 -0.30 3.32 4.64
CA GLU A 80 0.78 3.84 5.47
C GLU A 80 1.45 5.04 4.79
N SER A 81 1.75 4.91 3.50
CA SER A 81 2.29 5.99 2.66
C SER A 81 1.34 7.18 2.53
N LEU A 82 0.02 6.97 2.45
CA LEU A 82 -0.95 8.09 2.42
C LEU A 82 -0.88 8.92 3.71
N TYR A 83 -0.90 8.26 4.86
CA TYR A 83 -0.80 8.94 6.15
C TYR A 83 0.56 9.61 6.31
N GLN A 84 1.63 8.96 5.89
CA GLN A 84 2.97 9.54 5.96
C GLN A 84 3.08 10.80 5.13
N LEU A 85 2.63 10.78 3.86
CA LEU A 85 2.65 11.98 3.01
C LEU A 85 1.94 13.16 3.67
N LYS A 86 0.75 12.92 4.23
CA LYS A 86 -0.01 13.96 4.95
C LYS A 86 0.71 14.41 6.23
N ASN A 87 1.37 13.52 6.96
CA ASN A 87 1.96 13.85 8.27
C ASN A 87 3.33 14.50 8.16
N THR A 88 4.09 14.18 7.12
CA THR A 88 5.46 14.68 6.95
C THR A 88 5.49 16.01 6.19
N ILE A 89 4.60 16.23 5.22
CA ILE A 89 4.58 17.46 4.42
C ILE A 89 3.95 18.59 5.24
N THR A 90 4.52 19.80 5.19
CA THR A 90 3.99 20.96 5.91
C THR A 90 2.55 21.29 5.50
N ASN A 91 1.75 21.84 6.42
CA ASN A 91 0.36 22.21 6.13
C ASN A 91 0.24 23.18 4.93
N ILE A 92 1.24 24.06 4.76
CA ILE A 92 1.28 25.01 3.65
C ILE A 92 1.46 24.28 2.32
N ASP A 93 2.43 23.38 2.21
CA ASP A 93 2.67 22.62 0.99
C ASP A 93 1.59 21.56 0.73
N GLN A 94 0.92 21.07 1.78
CA GLN A 94 -0.24 20.21 1.63
C GLN A 94 -1.34 20.89 0.80
N ILE A 95 -1.69 22.12 1.17
CA ILE A 95 -2.75 22.90 0.49
C ILE A 95 -2.26 23.41 -0.88
N LYS A 96 -1.00 23.89 -0.95
CA LYS A 96 -0.48 24.51 -2.17
C LYS A 96 -0.16 23.50 -3.27
N TRP A 97 0.24 22.29 -2.92
CA TRP A 97 0.73 21.29 -3.85
C TRP A 97 0.12 19.90 -3.61
N LEU A 98 0.33 19.28 -2.45
CA LEU A 98 0.03 17.85 -2.23
C LEU A 98 -1.41 17.45 -2.59
N PHE A 99 -2.40 18.19 -2.09
CA PHE A 99 -3.82 17.90 -2.31
C PHE A 99 -4.36 18.42 -3.65
N LYS A 100 -3.54 19.19 -4.38
CA LYS A 100 -3.81 19.53 -5.78
C LYS A 100 -3.29 18.46 -6.74
N CYS A 101 -2.32 17.65 -6.31
CA CYS A 101 -1.86 16.52 -7.10
C CYS A 101 -2.99 15.50 -7.29
N LYS A 102 -3.01 14.91 -8.48
CA LYS A 102 -3.76 13.71 -8.79
C LYS A 102 -3.15 12.53 -8.04
N ILE A 103 -3.97 11.67 -7.44
CA ILE A 103 -3.45 10.51 -6.71
C ILE A 103 -4.06 9.19 -7.21
N PHE A 104 -3.18 8.28 -7.60
CA PHE A 104 -3.52 6.92 -7.97
C PHE A 104 -3.45 6.03 -6.74
N VAL A 105 -4.54 5.34 -6.43
CA VAL A 105 -4.64 4.44 -5.29
C VAL A 105 -5.18 3.08 -5.68
N VAL A 106 -4.89 2.05 -4.88
CA VAL A 106 -5.37 0.69 -5.13
C VAL A 106 -6.57 0.37 -4.25
N GLY A 107 -7.72 0.15 -4.90
CA GLY A 107 -8.96 -0.27 -4.26
C GLY A 107 -9.71 0.82 -3.48
N THR A 108 -10.97 0.51 -3.18
CA THR A 108 -11.94 1.43 -2.55
C THR A 108 -11.54 1.87 -1.15
N ARG A 109 -10.79 1.04 -0.40
CA ARG A 109 -10.28 1.39 0.92
C ARG A 109 -9.35 2.59 0.87
N LEU A 110 -8.41 2.61 -0.06
CA LEU A 110 -7.45 3.71 -0.18
C LEU A 110 -8.09 4.96 -0.76
N LEU A 111 -9.08 4.83 -1.67
CA LEU A 111 -9.91 5.95 -2.12
C LEU A 111 -10.53 6.71 -0.94
N LYS A 112 -11.19 5.99 -0.03
CA LYS A 112 -11.86 6.59 1.14
C LYS A 112 -10.86 7.32 2.04
N ILE A 113 -9.68 6.73 2.26
CA ILE A 113 -8.62 7.34 3.07
C ILE A 113 -8.09 8.60 2.40
N ALA A 114 -7.77 8.56 1.10
CA ALA A 114 -7.25 9.71 0.35
C ALA A 114 -8.24 10.90 0.37
N LYS A 115 -9.53 10.63 0.13
CA LYS A 115 -10.59 11.66 0.21
C LYS A 115 -10.70 12.26 1.61
N LYS A 116 -10.64 11.42 2.66
CA LYS A 116 -10.68 11.89 4.06
C LYS A 116 -9.46 12.74 4.43
N LEU A 117 -8.29 12.46 3.85
CA LEU A 117 -7.07 13.20 4.12
C LEU A 117 -7.01 14.55 3.40
N GLY A 118 -7.70 14.72 2.27
CA GLY A 118 -7.82 16.00 1.58
C GLY A 118 -7.70 15.95 0.06
N TRP A 119 -7.34 14.81 -0.52
CA TRP A 119 -7.22 14.68 -1.98
C TRP A 119 -8.57 14.78 -2.67
N LYS A 120 -8.65 15.59 -3.72
CA LYS A 120 -9.86 15.79 -4.52
C LYS A 120 -9.84 14.95 -5.80
N ASP A 121 -8.71 14.88 -6.50
CA ASP A 121 -8.54 14.09 -7.72
C ASP A 121 -7.92 12.73 -7.37
N VAL A 122 -8.75 11.69 -7.32
CA VAL A 122 -8.34 10.34 -6.90
C VAL A 122 -8.75 9.33 -7.97
N ILE A 123 -7.77 8.61 -8.50
CA ILE A 123 -7.98 7.54 -9.48
C ILE A 123 -7.76 6.19 -8.80
N VAL A 124 -8.68 5.27 -9.03
CA VAL A 124 -8.65 3.96 -8.39
C VAL A 124 -8.24 2.90 -9.39
N SER A 125 -7.07 2.30 -9.14
CA SER A 125 -6.68 1.06 -9.79
C SER A 125 -7.30 -0.14 -9.08
N LYS A 126 -7.68 -1.15 -9.87
CA LYS A 126 -8.20 -2.42 -9.36
C LYS A 126 -7.11 -3.27 -8.70
N TYR A 127 -5.87 -3.19 -9.19
CA TYR A 127 -4.74 -3.99 -8.71
C TYR A 127 -3.48 -3.14 -8.54
N ALA A 128 -2.61 -3.56 -7.62
CA ALA A 128 -1.34 -2.91 -7.33
C ALA A 128 -0.20 -3.36 -8.26
N ASN A 129 -0.48 -3.71 -9.52
CA ASN A 129 0.53 -4.16 -10.47
C ASN A 129 0.86 -3.06 -11.50
N ASN A 130 2.06 -3.13 -12.05
CA ASN A 130 2.58 -2.11 -12.96
C ASN A 130 1.73 -1.98 -14.22
N GLU A 131 1.23 -3.09 -14.77
CA GLU A 131 0.39 -3.09 -15.97
C GLU A 131 -0.91 -2.29 -15.77
N CYS A 132 -1.59 -2.46 -14.63
CA CYS A 132 -2.79 -1.70 -14.32
C CYS A 132 -2.49 -0.20 -14.19
N PHE A 133 -1.40 0.16 -13.49
CA PHE A 133 -1.02 1.57 -13.39
C PHE A 133 -0.67 2.17 -14.75
N LEU A 134 0.15 1.49 -15.55
CA LEU A 134 0.54 1.96 -16.88
C LEU A 134 -0.65 2.10 -17.81
N LYS A 135 -1.60 1.17 -17.77
CA LYS A 135 -2.83 1.25 -18.56
C LYS A 135 -3.62 2.51 -18.21
N ILE A 136 -3.88 2.75 -16.93
CA ILE A 136 -4.68 3.90 -16.49
C ILE A 136 -3.92 5.21 -16.77
N ILE A 137 -2.60 5.25 -16.55
CA ILE A 137 -1.78 6.42 -16.88
C ILE A 137 -1.83 6.73 -18.38
N LYS A 138 -1.76 5.71 -19.25
CA LYS A 138 -1.92 5.88 -20.70
C LYS A 138 -3.29 6.43 -21.06
N GLU A 139 -4.36 5.84 -20.52
CA GLU A 139 -5.74 6.29 -20.77
C GLU A 139 -5.96 7.76 -20.39
N ILE A 140 -5.32 8.23 -19.31
CA ILE A 140 -5.44 9.62 -18.85
C ILE A 140 -4.62 10.58 -19.72
N ASN A 141 -3.44 10.15 -20.18
CA ASN A 141 -2.56 10.98 -21.01
C ASN A 141 -2.99 11.03 -22.49
N CYS A 142 -3.83 10.10 -22.94
CA CYS A 142 -4.39 10.10 -24.30
C CYS A 142 -5.63 11.00 -24.46
N VAL A 143 -6.15 11.59 -23.39
CA VAL A 143 -7.34 12.46 -23.40
C VAL A 143 -6.97 13.95 -23.41
N ILE A 144 -5.68 14.27 -23.64
CA ILE A 144 -5.15 15.64 -23.81
C ILE A 144 -4.67 15.80 -25.25
#